data_AF-A0A928NH18-F1
#
_entry.id   AF-A0A928NH18-F1
#
_cell.length_a   1.000
_cell.length_b   1.000
_cell.length_c   1.000
_cell.angle_alpha   90.00
_cell.angle_beta   90.00
_cell.angle_gamma   90.00
#
_symmetry.space_group_name_H-M   'P 1'
#
loop_
_entity.id
_entity.type
_entity.pdbx_description
1 polymer ?
#
loop_
_entity_poly.entity_id
_entity_poly.type
_entity_poly.pdbx_seq_one_letter_code
_entity_poly.pdbx_strand_id
1 'polypeptide(L)'
;MELTEADNNTTYRAYKDEEVIFNAANVLDPADFKPISAEKKALIIDQKAAANVKMIDLKALGITEYGSIKCVGFNANRDKGQAPVLFVNDKMQTVARYPNADYVETGTVLDAGKTNSDQGWTMQVDATTKGRMKKWTASKDIWMFGYFMHDWAESNLPVKEFSAAAGTVTSGYNGHYGITEERRYYYYNLLEELDAPGEWYLDREEGVLYLYPSETMEKVEFVTFDSPVIYALNSKNVTIKNLKFEQGLDTAINAKNVDGFVIDNCDISGFTGYSVSISGANT
;
A
#
# COMPACT_ATOMS: atom_id res chain seq x y z
N MET A 1 -14.90 15.29 -3.17
CA MET A 1 -16.06 16.20 -3.12
C MET A 1 -16.08 16.82 -1.73
N GLU A 2 -16.12 18.15 -1.65
CA GLU A 2 -16.23 18.86 -0.37
C GLU A 2 -17.67 19.36 -0.20
N LEU A 3 -18.27 19.08 0.96
CA LEU A 3 -19.62 19.50 1.33
C LEU A 3 -19.56 20.43 2.53
N THR A 4 -20.15 21.61 2.42
CA THR A 4 -20.04 22.71 3.38
C THR A 4 -21.42 23.21 3.80
N GLU A 5 -21.48 24.36 4.49
CA GLU A 5 -22.74 25.06 4.78
C GLU A 5 -23.56 25.36 3.51
N ALA A 6 -22.91 25.51 2.35
CA ALA A 6 -23.59 25.73 1.08
C ALA A 6 -24.47 24.53 0.66
N ASP A 7 -24.18 23.34 1.18
CA ASP A 7 -24.84 22.09 0.83
C ASP A 7 -25.95 21.72 1.83
N ASN A 8 -26.28 22.60 2.77
CA ASN A 8 -27.28 22.35 3.80
C ASN A 8 -28.65 21.95 3.21
N ASN A 9 -29.31 20.98 3.84
CA ASN A 9 -30.61 20.43 3.44
C ASN A 9 -30.62 19.76 2.05
N THR A 10 -29.49 19.20 1.63
CA THR A 10 -29.33 18.56 0.30
C THR A 10 -29.28 17.04 0.41
N THR A 11 -29.90 16.36 -0.56
CA THR A 11 -29.75 14.90 -0.76
C THR A 11 -28.98 14.63 -2.06
N TYR A 12 -27.85 13.95 -1.94
CA TYR A 12 -27.07 13.44 -3.07
C TYR A 12 -27.47 11.98 -3.31
N ARG A 13 -27.94 11.67 -4.52
CA ARG A 13 -28.35 10.32 -4.92
C ARG A 13 -28.25 10.11 -6.41
N ALA A 14 -28.16 8.85 -6.83
CA ALA A 14 -28.31 8.49 -8.23
C ALA A 14 -29.69 8.87 -8.80
N TYR A 15 -29.77 9.10 -10.10
CA TYR A 15 -31.03 9.40 -10.78
C TYR A 15 -31.84 8.11 -10.98
N LYS A 16 -33.04 8.06 -10.39
CA LYS A 16 -33.94 6.89 -10.45
C LYS A 16 -33.21 5.61 -10.01
N ASP A 17 -33.10 4.63 -10.93
CA ASP A 17 -32.51 3.31 -10.72
C ASP A 17 -31.12 3.20 -11.34
N GLU A 18 -30.51 4.32 -11.73
CA GLU A 18 -29.14 4.34 -12.22
C GLU A 18 -28.16 3.99 -11.10
N GLU A 19 -27.03 3.42 -11.48
CA GLU A 19 -25.92 3.17 -10.59
C GLU A 19 -24.87 4.28 -10.74
N VAL A 20 -24.46 4.84 -9.61
CA VAL A 20 -23.37 5.81 -9.54
C VAL A 20 -22.29 5.25 -8.64
N ILE A 21 -21.09 5.09 -9.21
CA ILE A 21 -19.89 4.62 -8.52
C ILE A 21 -18.87 5.75 -8.47
N PHE A 22 -18.47 6.14 -7.26
CA PHE A 22 -17.28 6.93 -7.04
C PHE A 22 -16.10 5.99 -6.83
N ASN A 23 -15.39 5.70 -7.93
CA ASN A 23 -14.17 4.90 -7.90
C ASN A 23 -12.95 5.81 -7.81
N ALA A 24 -12.15 5.67 -6.75
CA ALA A 24 -10.95 6.46 -6.52
C ALA A 24 -9.66 5.80 -7.04
N ALA A 25 -9.78 4.75 -7.85
CA ALA A 25 -8.67 4.09 -8.53
C ALA A 25 -8.41 4.63 -9.94
N ASN A 26 -7.17 4.46 -10.40
CA ASN A 26 -6.86 4.44 -11.83
C ASN A 26 -7.24 3.07 -12.38
N VAL A 27 -8.24 3.02 -13.28
CA VAL A 27 -8.64 1.78 -13.95
C VAL A 27 -7.67 1.51 -15.11
N LEU A 28 -7.02 0.35 -15.06
CA LEU A 28 -6.03 -0.09 -16.04
C LEU A 28 -6.66 -1.15 -16.95
N ASP A 29 -6.58 -0.95 -18.28
CA ASP A 29 -7.08 -1.95 -19.24
C ASP A 29 -6.16 -3.19 -19.21
N PRO A 30 -6.68 -4.40 -18.90
CA PRO A 30 -5.90 -5.63 -18.98
C PRO A 30 -5.20 -5.87 -20.32
N ALA A 31 -5.71 -5.32 -21.42
CA ALA A 31 -5.13 -5.44 -22.76
C ALA A 31 -3.83 -4.64 -22.93
N ASP A 32 -3.59 -3.61 -22.09
CA ASP A 32 -2.38 -2.79 -22.15
C ASP A 32 -1.19 -3.45 -21.42
N PHE A 33 -1.43 -4.52 -20.66
CA PHE A 33 -0.37 -5.30 -20.01
C PHE A 33 0.42 -6.12 -21.03
N LYS A 34 1.73 -5.89 -21.06
CA LYS A 34 2.67 -6.55 -21.99
C LYS A 34 3.62 -7.48 -21.23
N PRO A 35 4.15 -8.53 -21.88
CA PRO A 35 5.25 -9.30 -21.31
C PRO A 35 6.44 -8.39 -20.98
N ILE A 36 7.13 -8.67 -19.87
CA ILE A 36 8.36 -7.94 -19.51
C ILE A 36 9.53 -8.30 -20.43
N SER A 37 10.50 -7.38 -20.56
CA SER A 37 11.72 -7.57 -21.35
C SER A 37 12.61 -8.70 -20.81
N ALA A 38 13.48 -9.25 -21.65
CA ALA A 38 14.44 -10.27 -21.23
C ALA A 38 15.36 -9.77 -20.09
N GLU A 39 15.72 -8.48 -20.13
CA GLU A 39 16.53 -7.83 -19.10
C GLU A 39 15.81 -7.82 -17.74
N LYS A 40 14.53 -7.41 -17.71
CA LYS A 40 13.74 -7.41 -16.47
C LYS A 40 13.47 -8.85 -15.98
N LYS A 41 13.28 -9.82 -16.88
CA LYS A 41 13.14 -11.25 -16.51
C LYS A 41 14.38 -11.78 -15.80
N ALA A 42 15.57 -11.38 -16.24
CA ALA A 42 16.83 -11.84 -15.66
C ALA A 42 17.06 -11.32 -14.23
N LEU A 43 16.34 -10.28 -13.80
CA LEU A 43 16.41 -9.74 -12.44
C LEU A 43 15.58 -10.56 -11.44
N ILE A 44 14.49 -11.18 -11.89
CA ILE A 44 13.61 -11.98 -11.03
C ILE A 44 14.28 -13.31 -10.71
N ILE A 45 14.36 -13.67 -9.43
CA ILE A 45 15.12 -14.84 -8.98
C ILE A 45 14.49 -16.13 -9.49
N ASP A 46 13.16 -16.27 -9.41
CA ASP A 46 12.44 -17.40 -9.98
C ASP A 46 12.12 -17.16 -11.47
N GLN A 47 12.86 -17.85 -12.33
CA GLN A 47 12.70 -17.73 -13.78
C GLN A 47 11.38 -18.33 -14.32
N LYS A 48 10.72 -19.21 -13.57
CA LYS A 48 9.37 -19.68 -13.94
C LYS A 48 8.35 -18.59 -13.65
N ALA A 49 8.48 -17.90 -12.51
CA ALA A 49 7.63 -16.75 -12.22
C ALA A 49 7.86 -15.61 -13.22
N ALA A 50 9.13 -15.29 -13.52
CA ALA A 50 9.53 -14.25 -14.47
C ALA A 50 8.88 -14.41 -15.87
N ALA A 51 8.60 -15.64 -16.29
CA ALA A 51 7.93 -15.92 -17.56
C ALA A 51 6.46 -15.46 -17.59
N ASN A 52 5.82 -15.34 -16.42
CA ASN A 52 4.40 -14.99 -16.26
C ASN A 52 4.16 -13.53 -15.85
N VAL A 53 5.21 -12.81 -15.46
CA VAL A 53 5.12 -11.39 -15.11
C VAL A 53 4.78 -10.54 -16.34
N LYS A 54 3.85 -9.62 -16.14
CA LYS A 54 3.44 -8.60 -17.09
C LYS A 54 3.80 -7.22 -16.57
N MET A 55 3.92 -6.25 -17.47
CA MET A 55 4.13 -4.84 -17.14
C MET A 55 3.12 -3.94 -17.85
N ILE A 56 2.88 -2.77 -17.25
CA ILE A 56 2.15 -1.67 -17.86
C ILE A 56 2.89 -0.36 -17.58
N ASP A 57 3.01 0.47 -18.62
CA ASP A 57 3.64 1.79 -18.53
C ASP A 57 2.57 2.80 -18.10
N LEU A 58 2.64 3.24 -16.84
CA LEU A 58 1.65 4.15 -16.26
C LEU A 58 1.79 5.56 -16.87
N LYS A 59 3.01 5.99 -17.22
CA LYS A 59 3.25 7.30 -17.85
C LYS A 59 2.59 7.38 -19.22
N ALA A 60 2.66 6.29 -19.99
CA ALA A 60 2.00 6.20 -21.29
C ALA A 60 0.46 6.35 -21.18
N LEU A 61 -0.12 6.04 -20.02
CA LEU A 61 -1.54 6.22 -19.71
C LEU A 61 -1.86 7.59 -19.08
N GLY A 62 -0.88 8.47 -18.94
CA GLY A 62 -1.04 9.78 -18.29
C GLY A 62 -1.08 9.73 -16.76
N ILE A 63 -0.82 8.56 -16.15
CA ILE A 63 -0.74 8.40 -14.70
C ILE A 63 0.68 8.76 -14.28
N THR A 64 0.84 9.89 -13.61
CA THR A 64 2.15 10.39 -13.13
C THR A 64 2.29 10.41 -11.62
N GLU A 65 1.18 10.20 -10.89
CA GLU A 65 1.14 10.17 -9.43
C GLU A 65 1.08 8.72 -8.94
N TYR A 66 2.20 8.24 -8.41
CA TYR A 66 2.39 6.84 -8.00
C TYR A 66 2.19 6.59 -6.50
N GLY A 67 2.06 7.66 -5.71
CA GLY A 67 2.14 7.60 -4.26
C GLY A 67 3.48 7.04 -3.75
N SER A 68 3.58 6.87 -2.43
CA SER A 68 4.79 6.35 -1.77
C SER A 68 4.43 5.35 -0.69
N ILE A 69 5.34 4.40 -0.43
CA ILE A 69 5.26 3.61 0.80
C ILE A 69 5.50 4.54 1.98
N LYS A 70 4.84 4.26 3.12
CA LYS A 70 4.85 5.11 4.31
C LYS A 70 5.48 4.37 5.48
N CYS A 71 6.38 5.03 6.19
CA CYS A 71 6.94 4.56 7.45
C CYS A 71 5.94 4.81 8.59
N VAL A 72 4.98 3.91 8.69
CA VAL A 72 3.90 3.91 9.69
C VAL A 72 3.93 2.62 10.51
N GLY A 73 3.27 2.63 11.65
CA GLY A 73 3.23 1.51 12.59
C GLY A 73 2.78 1.96 13.95
N PHE A 74 2.83 1.07 14.94
CA PHE A 74 2.37 1.37 16.29
C PHE A 74 3.09 2.60 16.87
N ASN A 75 2.33 3.68 17.11
CA ASN A 75 2.82 4.98 17.60
C ASN A 75 4.00 5.59 16.80
N ALA A 76 4.25 5.14 15.57
CA ALA A 76 5.23 5.75 14.69
C ALA A 76 4.64 7.03 14.09
N ASN A 77 5.33 8.16 14.27
CA ASN A 77 4.87 9.48 13.80
C ASN A 77 5.76 10.06 12.70
N ARG A 78 6.45 9.21 11.92
CA ARG A 78 7.36 9.68 10.86
C ARG A 78 6.58 10.13 9.63
N ASP A 79 5.76 9.25 9.08
CA ASP A 79 4.97 9.51 7.88
C ASP A 79 3.46 9.49 8.20
N LYS A 80 2.66 9.98 7.25
CA LYS A 80 1.19 9.96 7.29
C LYS A 80 0.62 9.44 5.97
N GLY A 81 -0.63 8.98 6.02
CA GLY A 81 -1.35 8.44 4.87
C GLY A 81 -1.10 6.94 4.66
N GLN A 82 -1.52 6.44 3.52
CA GLN A 82 -1.47 5.03 3.16
C GLN A 82 -0.58 4.81 1.93
N ALA A 83 -0.08 3.59 1.78
CA ALA A 83 0.69 3.18 0.61
C ALA A 83 -0.26 2.83 -0.56
N PRO A 84 0.18 3.01 -1.82
CA PRO A 84 -0.57 2.57 -3.00
C PRO A 84 -0.94 1.09 -2.94
N VAL A 85 -2.13 0.77 -3.45
CA VAL A 85 -2.62 -0.61 -3.54
C VAL A 85 -3.04 -0.94 -4.97
N LEU A 86 -2.96 -2.23 -5.31
CA LEU A 86 -3.40 -2.76 -6.59
C LEU A 86 -4.50 -3.79 -6.34
N PHE A 87 -5.60 -3.68 -7.08
CA PHE A 87 -6.64 -4.71 -7.11
C PHE A 87 -6.69 -5.38 -8.48
N VAL A 88 -6.93 -6.68 -8.47
CA VAL A 88 -7.26 -7.48 -9.66
C VAL A 88 -8.54 -8.23 -9.35
N ASN A 89 -9.59 -8.05 -10.16
CA ASN A 89 -10.92 -8.63 -9.95
C ASN A 89 -11.42 -8.44 -8.50
N ASP A 90 -11.32 -7.19 -8.01
CA ASP A 90 -11.70 -6.76 -6.66
C ASP A 90 -10.93 -7.42 -5.50
N LYS A 91 -9.84 -8.17 -5.78
CA LYS A 91 -8.93 -8.72 -4.77
C LYS A 91 -7.67 -7.87 -4.66
N MET A 92 -7.30 -7.48 -3.44
CA MET A 92 -6.04 -6.76 -3.20
C MET A 92 -4.85 -7.66 -3.50
N GLN A 93 -3.89 -7.15 -4.27
CA GLN A 93 -2.66 -7.84 -4.64
C GLN A 93 -1.56 -7.57 -3.63
N THR A 94 -0.61 -8.50 -3.51
CA THR A 94 0.49 -8.42 -2.54
C THR A 94 1.67 -7.68 -3.15
N VAL A 95 2.26 -6.69 -2.47
CA VAL A 95 3.53 -6.13 -2.94
C VAL A 95 4.60 -7.23 -2.85
N ALA A 96 5.37 -7.43 -3.92
CA ALA A 96 6.40 -8.44 -4.02
C ALA A 96 7.29 -8.47 -2.78
N ARG A 97 7.38 -9.64 -2.14
CA ARG A 97 7.97 -9.78 -0.81
C ARG A 97 8.76 -11.06 -0.63
N TYR A 98 9.75 -10.99 0.25
CA TYR A 98 10.48 -12.16 0.72
C TYR A 98 10.35 -12.30 2.25
N PRO A 99 9.95 -13.49 2.73
CA PRO A 99 9.42 -14.62 1.96
C PRO A 99 7.98 -14.36 1.44
N ASN A 100 7.56 -15.07 0.40
CA ASN A 100 6.24 -14.92 -0.24
C ASN A 100 5.10 -15.19 0.75
N ALA A 101 5.30 -16.17 1.63
CA ALA A 101 4.45 -16.53 2.77
C ALA A 101 5.26 -16.44 4.07
N ASP A 102 4.59 -16.26 5.21
CA ASP A 102 5.21 -16.21 6.55
C ASP A 102 6.20 -15.05 6.74
N TYR A 103 7.20 -15.27 7.61
CA TYR A 103 8.15 -14.29 8.11
C TYR A 103 9.55 -14.92 8.25
N VAL A 104 10.58 -14.09 8.13
CA VAL A 104 11.92 -14.34 8.69
C VAL A 104 12.01 -13.75 10.11
N GLU A 105 13.07 -14.08 10.82
CA GLU A 105 13.28 -13.63 12.20
C GLU A 105 14.47 -12.68 12.31
N THR A 106 14.34 -11.64 13.14
CA THR A 106 15.43 -10.71 13.44
C THR A 106 16.59 -11.48 14.08
N GLY A 107 17.79 -11.27 13.56
CA GLY A 107 19.01 -11.86 14.12
C GLY A 107 19.66 -10.93 15.15
N THR A 108 20.94 -11.16 15.41
CA THR A 108 21.70 -10.42 16.42
C THR A 108 21.68 -8.92 16.18
N VAL A 109 21.21 -8.16 17.16
CA VAL A 109 21.19 -6.68 17.10
C VAL A 109 22.60 -6.15 17.33
N LEU A 110 23.17 -5.49 16.33
CA LEU A 110 24.51 -4.90 16.38
C LEU A 110 24.49 -3.45 16.87
N ASP A 111 23.42 -2.73 16.53
CA ASP A 111 23.15 -1.37 17.00
C ASP A 111 21.64 -1.23 17.19
N ALA A 112 21.20 -0.82 18.38
CA ALA A 112 19.79 -0.63 18.68
C ALA A 112 19.24 0.70 18.11
N GLY A 113 20.10 1.60 17.64
CA GLY A 113 19.72 2.92 17.14
C GLY A 113 19.07 3.80 18.20
N LYS A 114 18.22 4.74 17.76
CA LYS A 114 17.43 5.61 18.65
C LYS A 114 15.96 5.56 18.27
N THR A 115 15.10 5.11 19.18
CA THR A 115 13.64 5.04 18.97
C THR A 115 13.05 6.39 18.55
N ASN A 116 12.03 6.36 17.71
CA ASN A 116 11.34 7.53 17.16
C ASN A 116 12.29 8.47 16.39
N SER A 117 13.23 7.93 15.62
CA SER A 117 14.25 8.69 14.88
C SER A 117 14.68 7.96 13.61
N ASP A 118 15.18 8.72 12.61
CA ASP A 118 15.87 8.20 11.43
C ASP A 118 17.24 7.56 11.74
N GLN A 119 17.67 7.58 13.02
CA GLN A 119 18.76 6.76 13.53
C GLN A 119 18.25 5.33 13.77
N GLY A 120 18.03 4.60 12.67
CA GLY A 120 17.59 3.21 12.66
C GLY A 120 18.55 2.24 13.34
N TRP A 121 18.09 1.00 13.53
CA TRP A 121 18.86 -0.09 14.12
C TRP A 121 19.61 -0.87 13.04
N THR A 122 20.62 -1.64 13.45
CA THR A 122 21.38 -2.56 12.59
C THR A 122 21.37 -3.97 13.19
N MET A 123 21.13 -5.00 12.38
CA MET A 123 21.20 -6.40 12.81
C MET A 123 21.95 -7.28 11.81
N GLN A 124 22.41 -8.44 12.28
CA GLN A 124 22.79 -9.58 11.44
C GLN A 124 21.53 -10.31 10.95
N VAL A 125 21.52 -10.75 9.69
CA VAL A 125 20.48 -11.62 9.13
C VAL A 125 20.93 -13.09 9.13
N ASP A 126 19.98 -14.01 9.02
CA ASP A 126 20.28 -15.43 8.89
C ASP A 126 20.99 -15.76 7.56
N ALA A 127 21.59 -16.95 7.47
CA ALA A 127 22.36 -17.38 6.32
C ALA A 127 21.53 -17.49 5.01
N THR A 128 20.25 -17.85 5.11
CA THR A 128 19.34 -17.96 3.97
C THR A 128 19.02 -16.57 3.42
N THR A 129 18.64 -15.64 4.30
CA THR A 129 18.39 -14.25 3.94
C THR A 129 19.66 -13.60 3.38
N LYS A 130 20.82 -13.83 3.98
CA LYS A 130 22.12 -13.39 3.42
C LYS A 130 22.37 -13.91 2.01
N GLY A 131 21.97 -15.16 1.73
CA GLY A 131 22.04 -15.75 0.39
C GLY A 131 21.12 -15.08 -0.62
N ARG A 132 19.90 -14.72 -0.20
CA ARG A 132 18.91 -13.99 -1.00
C ARG A 132 19.36 -12.57 -1.32
N MET A 133 19.85 -11.83 -0.32
CA MET A 133 20.35 -10.46 -0.47
C MET A 133 21.43 -10.29 -1.54
N LYS A 134 22.23 -11.33 -1.84
CA LYS A 134 23.22 -11.30 -2.93
C LYS A 134 22.60 -11.13 -4.31
N LYS A 135 21.30 -11.43 -4.45
CA LYS A 135 20.55 -11.36 -5.70
C LYS A 135 19.70 -10.08 -5.83
N TRP A 136 19.55 -9.30 -4.76
CA TRP A 136 18.80 -8.04 -4.77
C TRP A 136 19.70 -6.91 -5.32
N THR A 137 19.84 -6.87 -6.64
CA THR A 137 20.79 -5.98 -7.34
C THR A 137 20.17 -4.77 -8.04
N ALA A 138 18.85 -4.78 -8.25
CA ALA A 138 18.10 -3.78 -9.00
C ALA A 138 17.20 -2.91 -8.12
N SER A 139 16.57 -3.48 -7.09
CA SER A 139 15.65 -2.72 -6.22
C SER A 139 16.39 -1.72 -5.33
N LYS A 140 15.98 -0.45 -5.42
CA LYS A 140 16.59 0.67 -4.68
C LYS A 140 15.76 1.14 -3.47
N ASP A 141 14.50 0.76 -3.41
CA ASP A 141 13.50 1.23 -2.43
C ASP A 141 12.94 0.03 -1.65
N ILE A 142 13.79 -0.67 -0.90
CA ILE A 142 13.39 -1.89 -0.17
C ILE A 142 12.79 -1.52 1.18
N TRP A 143 11.73 -2.19 1.57
CA TRP A 143 11.07 -1.99 2.86
C TRP A 143 10.99 -3.27 3.67
N MET A 144 10.78 -3.12 4.97
CA MET A 144 10.50 -4.20 5.89
C MET A 144 9.17 -3.96 6.58
N PHE A 145 8.34 -4.99 6.69
CA PHE A 145 7.17 -4.98 7.57
C PHE A 145 7.36 -6.07 8.62
N GLY A 146 7.07 -5.76 9.88
CA GLY A 146 7.15 -6.76 10.94
C GLY A 146 6.95 -6.21 12.34
N TYR A 147 7.19 -7.09 13.30
CA TYR A 147 6.96 -6.90 14.73
C TYR A 147 8.28 -6.84 15.49
N PHE A 148 9.04 -5.76 15.32
CA PHE A 148 10.47 -5.74 15.69
C PHE A 148 10.77 -5.84 17.19
N MET A 149 9.81 -5.56 18.08
CA MET A 149 10.00 -5.65 19.54
C MET A 149 8.90 -6.46 20.23
N HIS A 150 7.64 -6.21 19.87
CA HIS A 150 6.48 -6.85 20.46
C HIS A 150 5.54 -7.35 19.35
N ASP A 151 4.97 -8.55 19.52
CA ASP A 151 4.09 -9.18 18.53
C ASP A 151 2.77 -8.44 18.27
N TRP A 152 2.46 -7.41 19.06
CA TRP A 152 1.27 -6.57 18.93
C TRP A 152 1.59 -5.17 18.36
N ALA A 153 2.87 -4.86 18.09
CA ALA A 153 3.31 -3.55 17.62
C ALA A 153 4.10 -3.70 16.31
N GLU A 154 3.40 -3.61 15.18
CA GLU A 154 4.00 -3.65 13.84
C GLU A 154 4.65 -2.32 13.44
N SER A 155 5.52 -2.39 12.43
CA SER A 155 6.05 -1.22 11.73
C SER A 155 6.38 -1.54 10.28
N ASN A 156 6.17 -0.55 9.41
CA ASN A 156 6.75 -0.46 8.08
C ASN A 156 8.00 0.40 8.16
N LEU A 157 9.17 -0.17 7.88
CA LEU A 157 10.45 0.53 7.99
C LEU A 157 11.17 0.49 6.64
N PRO A 158 11.69 1.62 6.13
CA PRO A 158 12.55 1.60 4.96
C PRO A 158 13.86 0.89 5.30
N VAL A 159 14.47 0.19 4.34
CA VAL A 159 15.85 -0.28 4.46
C VAL A 159 16.77 0.86 4.03
N LYS A 160 17.66 1.29 4.92
CA LYS A 160 18.66 2.32 4.61
C LYS A 160 19.89 1.72 3.95
N GLU A 161 20.31 0.57 4.46
CA GLU A 161 21.49 -0.12 3.98
C GLU A 161 21.31 -1.61 4.20
N PHE A 162 21.84 -2.41 3.28
CA PHE A 162 22.02 -3.82 3.52
C PHE A 162 23.35 -4.26 2.89
N SER A 163 24.05 -5.18 3.54
CA SER A 163 25.33 -5.69 3.07
C SER A 163 25.26 -7.20 2.97
N ALA A 164 25.18 -7.73 1.74
CA ALA A 164 25.18 -9.16 1.51
C ALA A 164 26.52 -9.83 1.88
N ALA A 165 27.63 -9.08 1.85
CA ALA A 165 28.93 -9.55 2.29
C ALA A 165 28.99 -9.71 3.81
N ALA A 166 28.58 -8.67 4.55
CA ALA A 166 28.55 -8.70 6.01
C ALA A 166 27.40 -9.54 6.57
N GLY A 167 26.30 -9.68 5.81
CA GLY A 167 25.04 -10.26 6.30
C GLY A 167 24.31 -9.32 7.24
N THR A 168 24.33 -8.01 6.97
CA THR A 168 23.71 -7.00 7.83
C THR A 168 22.65 -6.21 7.10
N VAL A 169 21.68 -5.72 7.87
CA VAL A 169 20.67 -4.75 7.41
C VAL A 169 20.54 -3.65 8.44
N THR A 170 20.36 -2.43 7.95
CA THR A 170 20.15 -1.20 8.72
C THR A 170 18.81 -0.61 8.33
N SER A 171 17.92 -0.42 9.30
CA SER A 171 16.66 0.28 9.06
C SER A 171 16.89 1.78 8.85
N GLY A 172 16.04 2.43 8.06
CA GLY A 172 16.05 3.88 7.87
C GLY A 172 15.27 4.65 8.93
N TYR A 173 14.56 3.92 9.81
CA TYR A 173 13.87 4.48 10.95
C TYR A 173 13.83 3.46 12.08
N ASN A 174 13.81 3.94 13.32
CA ASN A 174 13.59 3.12 14.49
C ASN A 174 12.21 3.41 15.08
N GLY A 175 11.36 2.38 15.12
CA GLY A 175 10.01 2.46 15.63
C GLY A 175 9.95 2.81 17.13
N HIS A 176 8.73 2.91 17.63
CA HIS A 176 8.48 3.40 18.99
C HIS A 176 9.18 2.57 20.08
N TYR A 177 9.20 1.24 19.91
CA TYR A 177 9.73 0.30 20.92
C TYR A 177 11.14 -0.21 20.64
N GLY A 178 11.75 0.10 19.50
CA GLY A 178 13.06 -0.46 19.15
C GLY A 178 12.98 -1.79 18.41
N ILE A 179 14.06 -2.56 18.54
CA ILE A 179 14.21 -3.92 18.00
C ILE A 179 14.72 -4.87 19.08
N THR A 180 14.34 -6.13 18.99
CA THR A 180 14.99 -7.26 19.68
C THR A 180 15.14 -8.45 18.73
N GLU A 181 15.83 -9.49 19.18
CA GLU A 181 16.10 -10.71 18.41
C GLU A 181 14.87 -11.62 18.37
N GLU A 182 14.84 -12.57 17.42
CA GLU A 182 13.79 -13.60 17.29
C GLU A 182 12.39 -13.01 17.05
N ARG A 183 12.32 -11.95 16.23
CA ARG A 183 11.08 -11.26 15.88
C ARG A 183 10.73 -11.36 14.42
N ARG A 184 9.43 -11.53 14.14
CA ARG A 184 8.88 -11.80 12.81
C ARG A 184 8.86 -10.55 11.94
N TYR A 185 9.45 -10.62 10.76
CA TYR A 185 9.38 -9.59 9.74
C TYR A 185 9.55 -10.18 8.33
N TYR A 186 9.26 -9.39 7.30
CA TYR A 186 9.56 -9.72 5.91
C TYR A 186 10.05 -8.49 5.17
N TYR A 187 10.77 -8.70 4.07
CA TYR A 187 11.17 -7.65 3.14
C TYR A 187 10.14 -7.53 2.03
N TYR A 188 9.89 -6.32 1.54
CA TYR A 188 8.99 -6.10 0.41
C TYR A 188 9.43 -4.92 -0.46
N ASN A 189 8.73 -4.75 -1.58
CA ASN A 189 9.03 -3.79 -2.64
C ASN A 189 10.35 -4.14 -3.38
N LEU A 190 10.46 -5.41 -3.79
CA LEU A 190 11.60 -5.99 -4.48
C LEU A 190 11.16 -6.59 -5.83
N LEU A 191 11.64 -6.08 -6.96
CA LEU A 191 11.37 -6.68 -8.27
C LEU A 191 11.91 -8.12 -8.34
N GLU A 192 13.06 -8.37 -7.73
CA GLU A 192 13.77 -9.65 -7.77
C GLU A 192 13.01 -10.78 -7.08
N GLU A 193 12.14 -10.43 -6.13
CA GLU A 193 11.25 -11.33 -5.38
C GLU A 193 9.80 -11.23 -5.88
N LEU A 194 9.56 -10.69 -7.09
CA LEU A 194 8.25 -10.77 -7.76
C LEU A 194 8.07 -12.19 -8.32
N ASP A 195 7.84 -13.16 -7.43
CA ASP A 195 7.96 -14.58 -7.74
C ASP A 195 6.74 -15.44 -7.33
N ALA A 196 5.70 -14.84 -6.73
CA ALA A 196 4.43 -15.52 -6.46
C ALA A 196 3.25 -14.94 -7.26
N PRO A 197 2.28 -15.79 -7.69
CA PRO A 197 1.05 -15.31 -8.29
C PRO A 197 0.28 -14.38 -7.35
N GLY A 198 -0.20 -13.26 -7.88
CA GLY A 198 -0.88 -12.20 -7.13
C GLY A 198 0.07 -11.16 -6.54
N GLU A 199 1.37 -11.24 -6.83
CA GLU A 199 2.33 -10.21 -6.45
C GLU A 199 2.48 -9.11 -7.49
N TRP A 200 2.82 -7.91 -7.04
CA TRP A 200 3.13 -6.77 -7.89
C TRP A 200 4.28 -5.92 -7.36
N TYR A 201 4.92 -5.17 -8.26
CA TYR A 201 6.01 -4.24 -7.96
C TYR A 201 5.84 -2.96 -8.78
N LEU A 202 6.20 -1.82 -8.21
CA LEU A 202 6.12 -0.53 -8.88
C LEU A 202 7.50 0.12 -8.96
N ASP A 203 8.04 0.21 -10.17
CA ASP A 203 9.19 1.05 -10.45
C ASP A 203 8.71 2.50 -10.58
N ARG A 204 8.81 3.27 -9.49
CA ARG A 204 8.37 4.67 -9.44
C ARG A 204 9.25 5.60 -10.27
N GLU A 205 10.52 5.24 -10.48
CA GLU A 205 11.47 6.03 -11.28
C GLU A 205 11.07 5.92 -12.77
N GLU A 206 10.87 4.69 -13.24
CA GLU A 206 10.44 4.42 -14.61
C GLU A 206 8.95 4.70 -14.83
N GLY A 207 8.12 4.61 -13.79
CA GLY A 207 6.65 4.71 -13.89
C GLY A 207 6.01 3.45 -14.46
N VAL A 208 6.58 2.28 -14.12
CA VAL A 208 6.16 0.98 -14.67
C VAL A 208 5.68 0.09 -13.54
N LEU A 209 4.46 -0.42 -13.69
CA LEU A 209 3.88 -1.40 -12.78
C LEU A 209 4.10 -2.80 -13.36
N TYR A 210 4.60 -3.69 -12.52
CA TYR A 210 4.85 -5.10 -12.81
C TYR A 210 3.90 -5.96 -11.98
N LEU A 211 3.29 -6.97 -12.58
CA LEU A 211 2.29 -7.83 -11.94
C LEU A 211 2.52 -9.27 -12.37
N TYR A 212 2.50 -10.20 -11.43
CA TYR A 212 2.33 -11.62 -11.69
C TYR A 212 0.84 -11.97 -11.47
N PRO A 213 0.02 -12.10 -12.53
CA PRO A 213 -1.40 -12.41 -12.35
C PRO A 213 -1.59 -13.83 -11.81
N SER A 214 -2.43 -13.99 -10.78
CA SER A 214 -2.87 -15.30 -10.26
C SER A 214 -4.03 -15.90 -11.05
N GLU A 215 -4.74 -15.08 -11.81
CA GLU A 215 -5.89 -15.45 -12.62
C GLU A 215 -6.00 -14.54 -13.86
N THR A 216 -6.99 -14.80 -14.71
CA THR A 216 -7.33 -13.88 -15.82
C THR A 216 -7.72 -12.52 -15.25
N MET A 217 -7.12 -11.45 -15.78
CA MET A 217 -7.40 -10.08 -15.37
C MET A 217 -8.63 -9.56 -16.13
N GLU A 218 -9.75 -9.41 -15.45
CA GLU A 218 -10.98 -8.80 -15.98
C GLU A 218 -11.07 -7.33 -15.59
N LYS A 219 -10.64 -7.00 -14.36
CA LYS A 219 -10.57 -5.65 -13.81
C LYS A 219 -9.21 -5.45 -13.14
N VAL A 220 -8.52 -4.36 -13.43
CA VAL A 220 -7.27 -3.98 -12.74
C VAL A 220 -7.36 -2.54 -12.30
N GLU A 221 -7.12 -2.28 -11.01
CA GLU A 221 -7.32 -0.97 -10.40
C GLU A 221 -6.12 -0.58 -9.55
N PHE A 222 -5.43 0.48 -9.93
CA PHE A 222 -4.27 1.01 -9.22
C PHE A 222 -4.64 2.26 -8.43
N VAL A 223 -4.60 2.18 -7.10
CA VAL A 223 -5.13 3.20 -6.21
C VAL A 223 -4.00 4.05 -5.63
N THR A 224 -4.05 5.35 -5.92
CA THR A 224 -3.12 6.35 -5.38
C THR A 224 -3.81 7.55 -4.74
N PHE A 225 -5.14 7.66 -4.86
CA PHE A 225 -5.92 8.76 -4.29
C PHE A 225 -6.04 8.64 -2.77
N ASP A 226 -5.39 9.54 -2.04
CA ASP A 226 -5.17 9.51 -0.58
C ASP A 226 -5.97 10.56 0.19
N SER A 227 -7.13 10.96 -0.35
CA SER A 227 -8.06 11.89 0.30
C SER A 227 -9.47 11.29 0.38
N PRO A 228 -10.35 11.83 1.24
CA PRO A 228 -11.72 11.38 1.29
C PRO A 228 -12.45 11.64 -0.03
N VAL A 229 -13.27 10.68 -0.47
CA VAL A 229 -14.11 10.87 -1.66
C VAL A 229 -15.17 11.92 -1.36
N ILE A 230 -15.79 11.86 -0.19
CA ILE A 230 -16.62 12.93 0.37
C ILE A 230 -15.98 13.42 1.66
N TYR A 231 -15.72 14.72 1.72
CA TYR A 231 -15.37 15.43 2.93
C TYR A 231 -16.47 16.43 3.26
N ALA A 232 -17.23 16.17 4.32
CA ALA A 232 -18.29 17.06 4.80
C ALA A 232 -17.81 17.84 6.04
N LEU A 233 -17.94 19.17 6.02
CA LEU A 233 -17.47 20.04 7.08
C LEU A 233 -18.51 21.12 7.40
N ASN A 234 -18.91 21.21 8.67
CA ASN A 234 -19.84 22.23 9.15
C ASN A 234 -21.19 22.27 8.39
N SER A 235 -21.68 21.11 7.90
CA SER A 235 -22.92 21.02 7.11
C SER A 235 -24.09 20.45 7.93
N LYS A 236 -25.31 20.74 7.48
CA LYS A 236 -26.57 20.37 8.15
C LYS A 236 -27.56 19.68 7.23
N ASN A 237 -28.24 18.64 7.73
CA ASN A 237 -29.31 17.93 7.04
C ASN A 237 -28.90 17.42 5.64
N VAL A 238 -27.68 16.89 5.53
CA VAL A 238 -27.15 16.34 4.28
C VAL A 238 -27.41 14.83 4.25
N THR A 239 -27.93 14.31 3.15
CA THR A 239 -28.12 12.87 2.93
C THR A 239 -27.32 12.38 1.74
N ILE A 240 -26.51 11.34 1.94
CA ILE A 240 -25.82 10.59 0.88
C ILE A 240 -26.58 9.27 0.71
N LYS A 241 -27.19 9.05 -0.46
CA LYS A 241 -28.14 7.94 -0.65
C LYS A 241 -27.98 7.18 -1.96
N ASN A 242 -28.02 5.85 -1.91
CA ASN A 242 -27.96 4.97 -3.09
C ASN A 242 -26.71 5.24 -3.96
N LEU A 243 -25.55 5.38 -3.34
CA LEU A 243 -24.28 5.61 -4.02
C LEU A 243 -23.27 4.52 -3.66
N LYS A 244 -22.42 4.16 -4.61
CA LYS A 244 -21.31 3.23 -4.40
C LYS A 244 -19.99 4.00 -4.32
N PHE A 245 -19.11 3.55 -3.43
CA PHE A 245 -17.76 4.07 -3.27
C PHE A 245 -16.80 2.90 -3.32
N GLU A 246 -15.81 3.00 -4.20
CA GLU A 246 -14.85 1.93 -4.46
C GLU A 246 -13.40 2.45 -4.43
N GLN A 247 -12.51 1.62 -3.88
CA GLN A 247 -11.06 1.69 -4.05
C GLN A 247 -10.41 3.06 -3.76
N GLY A 248 -10.15 3.38 -2.49
CA GLY A 248 -9.46 4.60 -2.07
C GLY A 248 -8.42 4.38 -0.99
N LEU A 249 -7.41 5.25 -0.91
CA LEU A 249 -6.36 5.14 0.12
C LEU A 249 -6.71 5.83 1.45
N ASP A 250 -7.76 6.64 1.51
CA ASP A 250 -8.22 7.26 2.76
C ASP A 250 -9.64 6.78 3.09
N THR A 251 -10.44 7.63 3.73
CA THR A 251 -11.77 7.36 4.22
C THR A 251 -12.78 7.68 3.16
N ALA A 252 -13.70 6.79 2.80
CA ALA A 252 -14.66 7.07 1.72
C ALA A 252 -15.49 8.34 2.01
N ILE A 253 -16.08 8.40 3.21
CA ILE A 253 -16.85 9.55 3.67
C ILE A 253 -16.33 10.00 5.04
N ASN A 254 -15.78 11.21 5.09
CA ASN A 254 -15.35 11.85 6.33
C ASN A 254 -16.24 13.08 6.59
N ALA A 255 -17.01 13.03 7.68
CA ALA A 255 -17.92 14.10 8.08
C ALA A 255 -17.52 14.67 9.45
N LYS A 256 -17.30 15.98 9.50
CA LYS A 256 -16.82 16.68 10.69
C LYS A 256 -17.70 17.87 11.02
N ASN A 257 -18.09 17.99 12.30
CA ASN A 257 -18.95 19.06 12.80
C ASN A 257 -20.28 19.17 12.04
N VAL A 258 -20.90 18.03 11.76
CA VAL A 258 -22.16 17.95 11.01
C VAL A 258 -23.38 17.76 11.93
N ASP A 259 -24.56 18.16 11.46
CA ASP A 259 -25.83 18.11 12.19
C ASP A 259 -26.89 17.50 11.28
N GLY A 260 -27.40 16.30 11.58
CA GLY A 260 -28.32 15.59 10.68
C GLY A 260 -27.68 15.06 9.38
N PHE A 261 -26.46 14.52 9.43
CA PHE A 261 -25.81 13.86 8.28
C PHE A 261 -26.24 12.38 8.18
N VAL A 262 -26.84 12.00 7.06
CA VAL A 262 -27.41 10.65 6.85
C VAL A 262 -26.68 9.95 5.71
N ILE A 263 -26.31 8.69 5.94
CA ILE A 263 -25.84 7.76 4.91
C ILE A 263 -26.91 6.67 4.79
N ASP A 264 -27.58 6.59 3.64
CA ASP A 264 -28.74 5.73 3.42
C ASP A 264 -28.53 4.82 2.21
N ASN A 265 -28.45 3.50 2.43
CA ASN A 265 -28.34 2.51 1.36
C ASN A 265 -27.16 2.75 0.41
N CYS A 266 -25.99 3.08 0.96
CA CYS A 266 -24.73 3.18 0.22
C CYS A 266 -23.92 1.87 0.33
N ASP A 267 -23.15 1.57 -0.71
CA ASP A 267 -22.17 0.48 -0.71
C ASP A 267 -20.76 1.10 -0.67
N ILE A 268 -19.91 0.66 0.25
CA ILE A 268 -18.58 1.23 0.47
C ILE A 268 -17.60 0.08 0.66
N SER A 269 -16.67 -0.09 -0.27
CA SER A 269 -15.68 -1.16 -0.24
C SER A 269 -14.32 -0.70 -0.76
N GLY A 270 -13.25 -1.42 -0.39
CA GLY A 270 -11.93 -1.18 -0.98
C GLY A 270 -11.15 0.03 -0.45
N PHE A 271 -11.53 0.58 0.71
CA PHE A 271 -10.82 1.69 1.34
C PHE A 271 -9.79 1.18 2.36
N THR A 272 -8.59 1.74 2.36
CA THR A 272 -7.54 1.39 3.33
C THR A 272 -7.60 2.23 4.62
N GLY A 273 -8.36 3.34 4.60
CA GLY A 273 -8.78 4.08 5.79
C GLY A 273 -10.06 3.52 6.42
N TYR A 274 -10.89 4.40 7.00
CA TYR A 274 -12.23 4.01 7.46
C TYR A 274 -13.23 3.99 6.29
N SER A 275 -14.27 3.16 6.33
CA SER A 275 -15.37 3.32 5.36
C SER A 275 -16.10 4.65 5.57
N VAL A 276 -16.39 4.97 6.83
CA VAL A 276 -17.05 6.20 7.24
C VAL A 276 -16.43 6.69 8.55
N SER A 277 -16.15 7.98 8.64
CA SER A 277 -15.76 8.65 9.88
C SER A 277 -16.66 9.84 10.12
N ILE A 278 -17.36 9.86 11.26
CA ILE A 278 -18.19 10.99 11.69
C ILE A 278 -17.67 11.50 13.03
N SER A 279 -17.33 12.79 13.11
CA SER A 279 -16.78 13.39 14.32
C SER A 279 -17.38 14.77 14.61
N GLY A 280 -17.49 15.12 15.90
CA GLY A 280 -18.05 16.41 16.33
C GLY A 280 -19.52 16.63 15.95
N ALA A 281 -20.29 15.55 15.76
CA ALA A 281 -21.69 15.63 15.36
C ALA A 281 -22.64 15.80 16.55
N ASN A 282 -23.70 16.59 16.37
CA ASN A 282 -24.87 16.58 17.25
C ASN A 282 -25.96 15.73 16.57
N THR A 283 -26.50 14.76 17.31
CA THR A 283 -27.60 13.86 16.87
C THR A 283 -28.94 14.56 16.79
#